data_AF-A0A535E113-F1
#
_entry.id   AF-A0A535E113-F1
#
_cell.length_a   1.000
_cell.length_b   1.000
_cell.length_c   1.000
_cell.angle_alpha   90.00
_cell.angle_beta   90.00
_cell.angle_gamma   90.00
#
_symmetry.space_group_name_H-M   'P 1'
#
loop_
_entity.id
_entity.type
_entity.pdbx_description
1 polymer ?
#
loop_
_entity_poly.entity_id
_entity_poly.type
_entity_poly.pdbx_seq_one_letter_code
_entity_poly.pdbx_strand_id
1 'polypeptide(L)'
;MKLPPLALVAPSLCPRCDQPAMVLDRLDDQRCAHCGLQLHRCGSCHGVAGPFDRFCGFCGHELVRGEERAPYWRLWMLAGLIPLVAGLVYGVVWAASHPVK
;
A
#
# COMPACT_ATOMS: atom_id res chain seq x y z
N MET A 1 -29.68 19.44 -24.07
CA MET A 1 -28.39 18.83 -24.44
C MET A 1 -27.72 18.37 -23.15
N LYS A 2 -27.53 17.06 -22.97
CA LYS A 2 -26.90 16.45 -21.78
C LYS A 2 -25.39 16.49 -22.01
N LEU A 3 -24.66 17.28 -21.22
CA LEU A 3 -23.20 17.30 -21.29
C LEU A 3 -22.67 15.93 -20.83
N PRO A 4 -21.73 15.31 -21.56
CA PRO A 4 -21.06 14.11 -21.09
C PRO A 4 -20.17 14.46 -19.90
N PRO A 5 -20.11 13.62 -18.84
CA PRO A 5 -19.26 13.85 -17.68
C PRO A 5 -17.81 13.47 -18.03
N LEU A 6 -17.20 14.23 -18.93
CA LEU A 6 -15.80 14.05 -19.35
C LEU A 6 -14.92 15.22 -18.88
N ALA A 7 -15.44 16.11 -18.04
CA ALA A 7 -14.65 17.18 -17.40
C ALA A 7 -14.23 16.83 -15.95
N LEU A 8 -14.35 15.56 -15.53
CA LEU A 8 -13.63 15.03 -14.36
C LEU A 8 -12.18 14.75 -14.77
N VAL A 9 -11.43 15.82 -15.02
CA VAL A 9 -9.97 15.80 -14.92
C VAL A 9 -9.64 15.24 -13.52
N ALA A 10 -8.69 14.31 -13.46
CA ALA A 10 -8.34 13.54 -12.26
C ALA A 10 -8.44 14.40 -10.98
N PRO A 11 -9.25 13.96 -10.00
CA PRO A 11 -9.83 14.82 -8.98
C PRO A 11 -8.74 15.34 -8.07
N SER A 12 -8.27 16.54 -8.36
CA SER A 12 -7.30 17.26 -7.54
C SER A 12 -8.02 18.05 -6.46
N LEU A 13 -9.21 17.68 -6.01
CA LEU A 13 -9.93 18.41 -4.96
C LEU A 13 -9.86 17.62 -3.65
N CYS A 14 -9.65 18.32 -2.55
CA CYS A 14 -9.62 17.72 -1.23
C CYS A 14 -11.05 17.41 -0.76
N PRO A 15 -11.38 16.18 -0.33
CA PRO A 15 -12.75 15.79 0.05
C PRO A 15 -13.30 16.47 1.32
N ARG A 16 -12.48 17.28 2.01
CA ARG A 16 -12.83 17.95 3.27
C ARG A 16 -13.05 19.46 3.10
N CYS A 17 -12.33 20.10 2.19
CA CYS A 17 -12.36 21.55 2.04
C CYS A 17 -12.55 22.01 0.60
N ASP A 18 -12.73 21.07 -0.34
CA ASP A 18 -12.98 21.30 -1.76
C ASP A 18 -11.96 22.24 -2.45
N GLN A 19 -10.79 22.45 -1.83
CA GLN A 19 -9.68 23.16 -2.46
C GLN A 19 -8.86 22.23 -3.34
N PRO A 20 -8.14 22.82 -4.32
CA PRO A 20 -7.18 22.06 -5.09
C PRO A 20 -6.15 21.43 -4.13
N ALA A 21 -6.17 20.11 -4.05
CA ALA A 21 -5.10 19.24 -3.64
C ALA A 21 -3.87 19.51 -4.52
N MET A 22 -3.22 20.64 -4.28
CA MET A 22 -1.82 20.84 -4.62
C MET A 22 -1.03 19.86 -3.76
N VAL A 23 -0.86 18.65 -4.30
CA VAL A 23 -0.05 17.62 -3.67
C VAL A 23 1.38 18.13 -3.69
N LEU A 24 1.96 18.32 -2.51
CA LEU A 24 3.40 18.46 -2.39
C LEU A 24 3.98 17.06 -2.66
N ASP A 25 4.43 16.80 -3.89
CA ASP A 25 5.04 15.52 -4.30
C ASP A 25 6.45 15.29 -3.69
N ARG A 26 6.76 16.00 -2.59
CA ARG A 26 8.07 16.00 -1.94
C ARG A 26 7.94 15.28 -0.60
N LEU A 27 8.32 14.00 -0.59
CA LEU A 27 8.37 13.06 0.54
C LEU A 27 7.01 12.69 1.13
N ASP A 28 6.54 11.46 0.89
CA ASP A 28 5.59 10.60 1.66
C ASP A 28 4.31 11.18 2.32
N ASP A 29 4.13 12.50 2.29
CA ASP A 29 3.10 13.28 2.95
C ASP A 29 2.27 13.93 1.84
N GLN A 30 1.52 13.10 1.13
CA GLN A 30 0.44 13.55 0.26
C GLN A 30 -0.61 14.23 1.16
N ARG A 31 -0.44 15.52 1.46
CA ARG A 31 -1.33 16.28 2.35
C ARG A 31 -1.96 17.43 1.60
N CYS A 32 -3.20 17.77 1.94
CA CYS A 32 -3.83 18.99 1.47
C CYS A 32 -3.10 20.19 2.08
N ALA A 33 -2.60 21.08 1.25
CA ALA A 33 -1.90 22.27 1.72
C ALA A 33 -2.79 23.29 2.45
N HIS A 34 -4.12 23.18 2.34
CA HIS A 34 -5.05 24.08 3.04
C HIS A 34 -5.55 23.52 4.37
N CYS A 35 -6.05 22.29 4.40
CA CYS A 35 -6.62 21.69 5.61
C CYS A 35 -5.68 20.69 6.31
N GLY A 36 -4.51 20.41 5.74
CA GLY A 36 -3.53 19.46 6.29
C GLY A 36 -3.95 18.00 6.27
N LEU A 37 -5.11 17.68 5.68
CA LEU A 37 -5.63 16.31 5.60
C LEU A 37 -4.67 15.44 4.79
N GLN A 38 -4.33 14.26 5.31
CA GLN A 38 -3.56 13.26 4.56
C GLN A 38 -4.46 12.65 3.49
N LEU A 39 -3.96 12.62 2.26
CA LEU A 39 -4.64 12.20 1.05
C LEU A 39 -3.97 10.93 0.53
N HIS A 40 -4.75 10.09 -0.12
CA HIS A 40 -4.26 8.93 -0.85
C HIS A 40 -4.65 9.04 -2.32
N ARG A 41 -3.85 8.45 -3.21
CA ARG A 41 -4.23 8.31 -4.62
C ARG A 41 -4.85 6.92 -4.82
N CYS A 42 -6.00 6.88 -5.45
CA CYS A 42 -6.61 5.63 -5.86
C CYS A 42 -5.72 4.92 -6.88
N GLY A 43 -5.42 3.63 -6.67
CA GLY A 43 -4.62 2.83 -7.61
C GLY A 43 -5.29 2.57 -8.97
N SER A 44 -6.60 2.79 -9.10
CA SER A 44 -7.36 2.55 -10.34
C SER A 44 -7.58 3.83 -11.16
N CYS A 45 -8.16 4.88 -10.56
CA CYS A 45 -8.47 6.12 -11.27
C CYS A 45 -7.47 7.26 -11.02
N HIS A 46 -6.42 7.01 -10.23
CA HIS A 46 -5.44 8.02 -9.79
C HIS A 46 -6.03 9.27 -9.12
N GLY A 47 -7.28 9.19 -8.68
CA GLY A 47 -7.95 10.28 -7.99
C GLY A 47 -7.58 10.40 -6.53
N VAL A 48 -7.70 11.62 -5.99
CA VAL A 48 -7.54 11.91 -4.57
C VAL A 48 -8.68 11.26 -3.78
N ALA A 49 -8.32 10.50 -2.75
CA ALA A 49 -9.23 9.88 -1.80
C ALA A 49 -8.82 10.22 -0.37
N GLY A 50 -9.80 10.20 0.55
CA GLY A 50 -9.54 10.37 1.97
C GLY A 50 -8.78 9.17 2.55
N PRO A 51 -8.11 9.35 3.69
CA PRO A 51 -7.30 8.30 4.32
C PRO A 51 -8.15 7.23 5.01
N PHE A 52 -9.42 7.53 5.29
CA PHE A 52 -10.36 6.62 5.96
C PHE A 52 -11.41 6.04 5.01
N ASP A 53 -11.35 6.40 3.73
CA ASP A 53 -12.32 5.92 2.75
C ASP A 53 -12.01 4.47 2.39
N ARG A 54 -12.97 3.58 2.66
CA ARG A 54 -12.86 2.16 2.24
C ARG A 54 -12.87 2.04 0.71
N PHE A 55 -13.67 2.88 0.07
CA PHE A 55 -13.87 2.90 -1.37
C PHE A 55 -13.58 4.30 -1.91
N CYS A 56 -13.02 4.39 -3.11
CA CYS A 56 -12.85 5.66 -3.80
C CYS A 56 -14.23 6.25 -4.12
N GLY A 57 -14.52 7.46 -3.64
CA GLY A 57 -15.79 8.16 -3.92
C GLY A 57 -16.06 8.43 -5.40
N PHE A 58 -15.04 8.34 -6.27
CA PHE A 58 -15.17 8.58 -7.71
C PHE A 58 -15.40 7.29 -8.52
N CYS A 59 -14.53 6.29 -8.34
CA CYS A 59 -14.58 5.05 -9.14
C CYS A 59 -15.14 3.85 -8.39
N GLY A 60 -15.40 3.95 -7.08
CA GLY A 60 -15.87 2.85 -6.25
C GLY A 60 -14.82 1.77 -5.96
N HIS A 61 -13.56 1.95 -6.38
CA HIS A 61 -12.50 0.97 -6.14
C HIS A 61 -12.11 0.89 -4.67
N GLU A 62 -11.87 -0.32 -4.16
CA GLU A 62 -11.49 -0.52 -2.75
C GLU A 62 -10.06 -0.01 -2.51
N LEU A 63 -9.91 0.89 -1.53
CA LEU A 63 -8.65 1.53 -1.15
C LEU A 63 -7.92 0.78 -0.03
N VAL A 64 -8.54 -0.28 0.52
CA VAL A 64 -8.06 -1.06 1.69
C VAL A 64 -6.87 -1.99 1.38
N ARG A 65 -6.24 -1.86 0.22
CA ARG A 65 -4.93 -2.49 0.03
C ARG A 65 -3.85 -1.52 0.44
N GLY A 66 -3.53 -1.57 1.73
CA GLY A 66 -2.23 -1.18 2.23
C GLY A 66 -1.16 -1.78 1.31
N GLU A 67 -0.17 -0.93 0.98
CA GLU A 67 0.94 -1.18 0.07
C GLU A 67 1.04 -2.64 -0.36
N GLU A 68 0.90 -2.89 -1.66
CA GLU A 68 1.35 -4.14 -2.25
C GLU A 68 2.85 -4.25 -1.94
N ARG A 69 3.17 -4.81 -0.76
CA ARG A 69 4.53 -5.05 -0.31
C ARG A 69 5.12 -5.94 -1.37
N ALA A 70 6.00 -5.32 -2.12
CA ALA A 70 6.33 -5.84 -3.42
C ALA A 70 6.95 -7.23 -3.30
N PRO A 71 6.75 -8.09 -4.31
CA PRO A 71 7.00 -9.53 -4.22
C PRO A 71 8.44 -9.87 -3.81
N TYR A 72 9.40 -8.97 -4.06
CA TYR A 72 10.79 -9.09 -3.64
C TYR A 72 11.00 -9.16 -2.12
N TRP A 73 10.15 -8.51 -1.32
CA TRP A 73 10.25 -8.59 0.15
C TRP A 73 9.95 -10.00 0.67
N ARG A 74 8.99 -10.70 0.05
CA ARG A 74 8.66 -12.10 0.38
C ARG A 74 9.82 -13.04 0.04
N LEU A 75 10.53 -12.78 -1.05
CA LEU A 75 11.70 -13.59 -1.46
C LEU A 75 12.84 -13.49 -0.44
N TRP A 76 13.10 -12.29 0.10
CA TRP A 76 14.10 -12.09 1.15
C TRP A 76 13.76 -12.82 2.45
N MET A 77 12.49 -12.82 2.85
CA MET A 77 12.01 -13.60 4.01
C MET A 77 12.25 -15.10 3.81
N LEU A 78 11.94 -15.63 2.63
CA LEU A 78 12.18 -17.04 2.32
C LEU A 78 13.67 -17.39 2.33
N ALA A 79 14.51 -16.51 1.77
CA ALA A 79 15.96 -16.71 1.75
C ALA A 79 16.57 -16.81 3.16
N GLY A 80 16.04 -16.08 4.15
CA GLY A 80 16.45 -16.21 5.55
C GLY A 80 15.88 -17.43 6.26
N LEU A 81 14.63 -17.81 5.94
CA LEU A 81 13.94 -18.91 6.62
C LEU A 81 14.52 -20.29 6.25
N ILE A 82 14.86 -20.49 4.96
CA ILE A 82 15.35 -21.78 4.44
C ILE A 82 16.61 -22.29 5.19
N PRO A 83 17.70 -21.51 5.34
CA PRO A 83 18.90 -22.00 6.03
C PRO A 83 18.66 -22.27 7.52
N LEU A 84 17.78 -21.49 8.16
CA LEU A 84 17.43 -21.67 9.57
C LEU A 84 16.73 -23.02 9.78
N VAL A 85 15.72 -23.32 8.95
CA VAL A 85 15.01 -24.60 8.98
C VAL A 85 15.96 -25.75 8.63
N ALA A 86 16.82 -25.59 7.63
CA ALA A 86 17.79 -26.61 7.25
C ALA A 86 18.76 -26.94 8.40
N GLY A 87 19.27 -25.93 9.11
CA GLY A 87 20.14 -26.10 10.27
C GLY A 87 19.44 -26.82 11.43
N LEU A 88 18.18 -26.47 11.71
CA LEU A 88 17.38 -27.14 12.74
C LEU A 88 17.16 -28.62 12.41
N VAL A 89 16.74 -28.92 11.19
CA VAL A 89 16.51 -30.31 10.75
C VAL A 89 17.80 -31.12 10.81
N TYR A 90 18.91 -30.55 10.33
CA TYR A 90 20.22 -31.19 10.38
C TYR A 90 20.65 -31.50 11.82
N GLY A 91 20.51 -30.53 12.74
CA GLY A 91 20.87 -30.71 14.15
C GLY A 91 20.04 -31.80 14.84
N VAL A 92 18.74 -31.87 14.56
CA VAL A 92 17.85 -32.91 15.12
C VAL A 92 18.25 -34.29 14.60
N VAL A 93 18.50 -34.43 13.29
CA VAL A 93 18.93 -35.71 12.69
C VAL A 93 20.29 -36.14 13.25
N TRP A 94 21.23 -35.21 13.36
CA TRP A 94 22.56 -35.48 13.89
C TRP A 94 22.48 -35.97 15.35
N ALA A 95 21.73 -35.28 16.20
CA ALA A 95 21.52 -35.67 17.60
C ALA A 95 20.85 -37.04 17.74
N ALA A 96 19.89 -37.36 16.87
CA ALA A 96 19.24 -38.68 16.86
C ALA A 96 20.22 -39.80 16.42
N SER A 97 21.13 -39.50 15.49
CA SER A 97 22.07 -40.47 14.95
C SER A 97 23.32 -40.68 15.82
N HIS A 98 23.65 -39.74 16.71
CA HIS A 98 24.81 -39.79 17.61
C HIS A 98 24.37 -39.61 19.07
N PRO A 99 23.72 -40.63 19.67
CA PRO A 99 23.39 -40.59 21.07
C PRO A 99 24.68 -40.55 21.90
N VAL A 100 24.80 -39.52 22.74
CA VAL A 100 25.89 -39.44 23.73
C VAL A 100 25.70 -40.61 24.70
N LYS A 101 26.71 -41.47 24.76
CA LYS A 101 26.77 -42.62 25.65
C LYS A 101 27.03 -42.20 27.09
#